data_AF-A0A2P5NXF5-F1
#
_entry.id   AF-A0A2P5NXF5-F1
#
_cell.length_a   1.000
_cell.length_b   1.000
_cell.length_c   1.000
_cell.angle_alpha   90.00
_cell.angle_beta   90.00
_cell.angle_gamma   90.00
#
_symmetry.space_group_name_H-M   'P 1'
#
loop_
_entity.id
_entity.type
_entity.pdbx_description
1 polymer ?
#
loop_
_entity_poly.entity_id
_entity_poly.type
_entity_poly.pdbx_seq_one_letter_code
_entity_poly.pdbx_strand_id
1 'polypeptide(L)' 'MFNAYISFNNVLRLFDERGVTKEQLADQSDVSESFIGDLTRGRGNPSLRKMELIAKALDYDLPVFIDADRLEY' A
#
# COMPACT_ATOMS: atom_id res chain seq x y z
N MET A 1 3.75 23.03 -7.41
CA MET A 1 3.15 21.73 -7.75
C MET A 1 3.62 20.74 -6.69
N PHE A 2 2.79 20.42 -5.69
CA PHE A 2 3.12 19.40 -4.70
C PHE A 2 2.95 18.03 -5.38
N ASN A 3 4.07 17.42 -5.78
CA ASN A 3 4.08 16.03 -6.20
C ASN A 3 4.13 15.20 -4.91
N ALA A 4 2.97 14.91 -4.35
CA ALA A 4 2.84 14.00 -3.22
C ALA A 4 3.07 12.57 -3.74
N TYR A 5 4.34 12.17 -3.85
CA TYR A 5 4.69 10.77 -3.98
C TYR A 5 4.45 10.12 -2.62
N ILE A 6 3.42 9.27 -2.56
CA ILE A 6 3.16 8.44 -1.39
C ILE A 6 4.29 7.40 -1.35
N SER A 7 5.21 7.51 -0.38
CA SER A 7 6.35 6.61 -0.14
C SER A 7 5.87 5.35 0.58
N PHE A 8 5.20 4.45 -0.15
CA PHE A 8 4.59 3.21 0.37
C PHE A 8 5.58 2.23 1.08
N ASN A 9 6.82 2.63 1.33
CA ASN A 9 7.81 1.94 2.14
C ASN A 9 7.32 1.67 3.58
N ASN A 10 6.50 2.56 4.17
CA ASN A 10 5.93 2.31 5.51
C ASN A 10 4.82 1.27 5.50
N VAL A 11 4.00 1.28 4.46
CA VAL A 11 2.94 0.29 4.23
C VAL A 11 3.55 -1.11 4.11
N LEU A 12 4.71 -1.22 3.43
CA LEU A 12 5.48 -2.47 3.36
C LEU A 12 5.92 -3.02 4.71
N ARG A 13 6.40 -2.13 5.58
CA ARG A 13 6.90 -2.48 6.90
C ARG A 13 5.79 -3.04 7.78
N LEU A 14 4.60 -2.46 7.70
CA LEU A 14 3.41 -2.96 8.41
C LEU A 14 2.99 -4.37 7.97
N PHE A 15 3.31 -4.81 6.73
CA PHE A 15 3.01 -6.17 6.27
C PHE A 15 4.04 -7.20 6.74
N ASP A 16 5.33 -6.85 6.70
CA ASP A 16 6.41 -7.73 7.14
C ASP A 16 6.25 -8.04 8.64
N GLU A 17 5.88 -7.03 9.43
CA GLU A 17 5.54 -7.16 10.85
C GLU A 17 4.32 -8.08 11.11
N ARG A 18 3.43 -8.27 10.12
CA ARG A 18 2.24 -9.14 10.21
C ARG A 18 2.38 -10.48 9.49
N GLY A 19 3.51 -10.73 8.83
CA GLY A 19 3.75 -11.97 8.08
C GLY A 19 2.88 -12.15 6.82
N VAL A 20 2.36 -11.05 6.25
CA VAL A 20 1.54 -11.10 5.03
C VAL A 20 2.44 -11.04 3.79
N THR A 21 2.33 -12.03 2.90
CA THR A 21 3.11 -12.05 1.66
C THR A 21 2.50 -11.16 0.57
N LYS A 22 3.29 -10.83 -0.45
CA LYS A 22 2.81 -10.05 -1.61
C LYS A 22 1.70 -10.79 -2.37
N GLU A 23 1.79 -12.11 -2.49
CA GLU A 23 0.74 -12.91 -3.14
C GLU A 23 -0.55 -12.88 -2.32
N GLN A 24 -0.46 -13.01 -1.00
CA GLN A 24 -1.62 -12.95 -0.11
C GLN A 24 -2.33 -11.59 -0.20
N LEU A 25 -1.57 -10.51 -0.23
CA LEU A 25 -2.14 -9.17 -0.38
C LEU A 25 -2.78 -8.97 -1.76
N ALA A 26 -2.12 -9.45 -2.81
CA ALA A 26 -2.65 -9.40 -4.17
C ALA A 26 -4.00 -10.12 -4.27
N ASP A 27 -4.08 -11.32 -3.69
CA ASP A 27 -5.30 -12.13 -3.62
C ASP A 27 -6.40 -11.44 -2.81
N GLN A 28 -6.09 -10.97 -1.59
CA GLN A 28 -7.06 -10.33 -0.71
C GLN A 28 -7.59 -8.98 -1.22
N SER A 29 -6.78 -8.23 -1.96
CA SER A 29 -7.15 -6.90 -2.47
C SER A 29 -7.71 -6.91 -3.89
N ASP A 30 -7.72 -8.06 -4.58
CA ASP A 30 -8.05 -8.16 -6.01
C ASP A 30 -7.17 -7.23 -6.87
N VAL A 31 -5.90 -7.12 -6.50
CA VAL A 31 -4.89 -6.31 -7.18
C VAL A 31 -3.77 -7.22 -7.64
N SER A 32 -3.26 -7.02 -8.86
CA SER A 32 -2.22 -7.91 -9.38
C SER A 32 -0.95 -7.88 -8.51
N GLU A 33 -0.33 -9.04 -8.33
CA GLU A 33 0.95 -9.16 -7.62
C GLU A 33 2.04 -8.28 -8.25
N SER A 34 2.04 -8.14 -9.58
CA SER A 34 2.93 -7.22 -10.30
C SER A 34 2.73 -5.76 -9.87
N PHE A 35 1.48 -5.35 -9.68
CA PHE A 35 1.15 -4.00 -9.25
C PHE A 35 1.53 -3.78 -7.79
N ILE A 36 1.27 -4.76 -6.91
CA ILE A 36 1.78 -4.73 -5.53
C ILE A 36 3.32 -4.65 -5.56
N GLY A 37 3.99 -5.41 -6.42
CA GLY A 37 5.42 -5.35 -6.62
C GLY A 37 5.93 -3.96 -7.05
N ASP A 38 5.27 -3.30 -7.99
CA ASP A 38 5.63 -1.96 -8.46
C ASP A 38 5.35 -0.90 -7.39
N LEU A 39 4.21 -1.02 -6.71
CA LEU A 39 3.80 -0.16 -5.60
C LEU A 39 4.86 -0.18 -4.48
N THR A 40 5.29 -1.39 -4.11
CA THR A 40 6.28 -1.64 -3.05
C THR A 40 7.71 -1.25 -3.43
N ARG A 41 7.95 -0.90 -4.70
CA ARG A 41 9.23 -0.37 -5.19
C ARG A 41 9.18 1.14 -5.44
N GLY A 42 8.08 1.81 -5.04
CA GLY A 42 7.85 3.24 -5.31
C GLY A 42 7.63 3.56 -6.79
N ARG A 43 7.30 2.54 -7.61
CA ARG A 43 7.14 2.65 -9.07
C ARG A 43 5.68 2.61 -9.52
N GLY A 44 4.73 2.58 -8.60
CA GLY A 44 3.29 2.59 -8.86
C GLY A 44 2.63 3.93 -8.57
N ASN A 45 1.63 4.30 -9.38
CA ASN A 45 0.69 5.39 -9.08
C ASN A 45 -0.73 4.80 -8.95
N PRO A 46 -1.10 4.26 -7.78
CA PRO A 46 -2.44 3.71 -7.58
C PRO A 46 -3.51 4.80 -7.67
N SER A 47 -4.66 4.43 -8.23
CA SER A 47 -5.86 5.24 -8.04
C SER A 47 -6.34 5.13 -6.58
N LEU A 48 -7.15 6.09 -6.14
CA LEU A 48 -7.77 6.07 -4.81
C LEU A 48 -8.52 4.76 -4.54
N ARG A 49 -9.22 4.22 -5.55
CA ARG A 49 -9.91 2.93 -5.45
C ARG A 49 -8.97 1.76 -5.18
N LYS A 50 -7.80 1.71 -5.86
CA LYS A 50 -6.79 0.67 -5.59
C LYS A 50 -6.19 0.82 -4.20
N MET A 51 -5.95 2.07 -3.75
CA MET A 51 -5.52 2.30 -2.36
C MET A 51 -6.55 1.81 -1.35
N GLU A 52 -7.84 2.03 -1.59
CA GLU A 52 -8.92 1.58 -0.72
C GLU A 52 -9.03 0.05 -0.66
N LEU A 53 -8.88 -0.65 -1.80
CA LEU A 53 -8.86 -2.11 -1.84
C LEU A 53 -7.70 -2.68 -1.03
N ILE A 54 -6.51 -2.10 -1.19
CA ILE A 54 -5.31 -2.52 -0.45
C ILE A 54 -5.48 -2.23 1.05
N ALA A 55 -6.01 -1.07 1.43
CA ALA A 55 -6.26 -0.73 2.83
C ALA A 55 -7.28 -1.69 3.48
N LYS A 56 -8.38 -2.01 2.78
CA LYS A 56 -9.40 -2.97 3.25
C LYS A 56 -8.86 -4.38 3.41
N ALA A 57 -8.03 -4.85 2.48
CA ALA A 57 -7.37 -6.15 2.58
C ALA A 57 -6.51 -6.27 3.86
N LEU A 58 -6.12 -5.13 4.43
CA LEU A 58 -5.27 -5.05 5.62
C LEU A 58 -5.98 -4.63 6.89
N ASP A 59 -7.31 -4.52 6.81
CA ASP A 59 -8.14 -4.07 7.92
C ASP A 59 -7.76 -2.64 8.39
N TYR A 60 -7.47 -1.75 7.44
CA TYR A 60 -7.24 -0.32 7.67
C TYR A 60 -8.25 0.55 6.93
N ASP A 61 -8.62 1.65 7.58
CA ASP A 61 -9.30 2.76 6.91
C ASP A 61 -8.33 3.52 6.00
N LEU A 62 -8.83 3.93 4.84
CA LEU A 62 -8.03 4.63 3.82
C LEU A 62 -7.30 5.89 4.34
N PRO A 63 -7.89 6.76 5.18
CA PRO A 63 -7.17 7.90 5.73
C PRO A 63 -5.94 7.49 6.56
N VAL A 64 -6.08 6.47 7.41
CA VAL A 64 -4.97 5.94 8.24
C VAL A 64 -3.88 5.34 7.34
N PHE A 65 -4.30 4.63 6.30
CA PHE A 65 -3.41 4.02 5.33
C PHE A 65 -2.59 5.05 4.54
N ILE A 66 -3.18 6.22 4.23
CA ILE A 66 -2.48 7.33 3.56
C ILE A 66 -1.61 8.13 4.53
N ASP A 67 -2.04 8.33 5.79
CA ASP A 67 -1.28 9.10 6.78
C ASP A 67 -0.05 8.34 7.32
N ALA A 68 -0.08 7.00 7.36
CA ALA A 68 1.07 6.17 7.72
C ALA A 68 2.30 6.42 6.81
N ASP A 69 2.06 6.93 5.61
CA ASP A 69 3.09 7.34 4.65
C ASP A 69 3.80 8.65 5.04
N ARG A 70 3.11 9.55 5.75
CA ARG A 70 3.62 10.87 6.14
C ARG A 70 4.51 10.86 7.38
N LEU A 71 4.59 9.73 8.07
CA LEU A 71 5.41 9.56 9.27
C LEU A 71 6.80 9.00 8.91
N GLU A 72 7.54 9.73 8.08
CA GLU A 72 9.01 9.62 8.02
C GLU A 72 9.57 10.86 8.73
N TYR A 73 9.95 10.69 10.01
CA TYR A 73 10.80 11.63 10.75
C TYR A 73 12.27 11.24 10.58
#